data_AF-A0A0P9CC38-F1
#
_entry.id   AF-A0A0P9CC38-F1
#
_cell.length_a   1.000
_cell.length_b   1.000
_cell.length_c   1.000
_cell.angle_alpha   90.00
_cell.angle_beta   90.00
_cell.angle_gamma   90.00
#
_symmetry.space_group_name_H-M   'P 1'
#
loop_
_entity.id
_entity.type
_entity.pdbx_description
1 polymer ?
#
loop_
_entity_poly.entity_id
_entity_poly.type
_entity_poly.pdbx_seq_one_letter_code
_entity_poly.pdbx_strand_id
1 'polypeptide(L)'
;MPDLSMNADPYTGYAIYSTLFSGTSDENAGLPNWSAGWGGTSFVAPQLNGIAALINTANGGRIGFWNPQIYRFAQQKNSPLNPLDATGTSNDNLYYSGRAGTIYNPATGLGTPDVAKLTADFISGQ
;
A
#
# COMPACT_ATOMS: atom_id res chain seq x y z
N MET A 1 1.59 4.78 12.25
CA MET A 1 2.95 4.64 11.70
C MET A 1 2.96 3.40 10.83
N PRO A 2 3.33 3.48 9.54
CA PRO A 2 3.49 2.31 8.67
C PRO A 2 4.91 2.15 8.11
N ASP A 3 5.23 0.97 7.58
CA ASP A 3 6.44 0.75 6.75
C ASP A 3 6.18 1.04 5.26
N LEU A 4 4.97 0.74 4.78
CA LEU A 4 4.52 0.97 3.40
C LEU A 4 3.11 1.54 3.38
N SER A 5 2.76 2.26 2.32
CA SER A 5 1.43 2.79 2.08
C SER A 5 0.91 2.40 0.70
N MET A 6 -0.41 2.26 0.58
CA MET A 6 -1.13 2.08 -0.68
C MET A 6 -2.45 2.86 -0.59
N ASN A 7 -3.27 2.82 -1.64
CA ASN A 7 -4.52 3.57 -1.67
C ASN A 7 -5.44 3.17 -0.50
N ALA A 8 -5.75 4.16 0.32
CA ALA A 8 -6.64 4.06 1.47
C ALA A 8 -7.68 5.19 1.46
N ASP A 9 -7.79 5.94 0.38
CA ASP A 9 -8.70 7.07 0.28
C ASP A 9 -10.10 6.57 -0.14
N PRO A 10 -11.17 6.80 0.66
CA PRO A 10 -12.53 6.43 0.25
C PRO A 10 -13.02 7.18 -1.00
N TYR A 11 -12.53 8.41 -1.26
CA TYR A 11 -12.95 9.20 -2.43
C TYR A 11 -12.35 8.70 -3.75
N THR A 12 -11.25 7.96 -3.68
CA THR A 12 -10.64 7.23 -4.81
C THR A 12 -10.61 5.72 -4.54
N GLY A 13 -11.56 5.25 -3.73
CA GLY A 13 -11.50 3.99 -3.02
C GLY A 13 -11.98 2.78 -3.79
N TYR A 14 -12.40 1.78 -3.02
CA TYR A 14 -12.76 0.45 -3.51
C TYR A 14 -14.27 0.27 -3.54
N ALA A 15 -14.74 -0.51 -4.52
CA ALA A 15 -16.04 -1.12 -4.47
C ALA A 15 -15.96 -2.44 -3.71
N ILE A 16 -16.90 -2.67 -2.80
CA ILE A 16 -17.06 -3.93 -2.08
C ILE A 16 -18.42 -4.55 -2.39
N TYR A 17 -18.42 -5.86 -2.51
CA TYR A 17 -19.63 -6.65 -2.43
C TYR A 17 -19.83 -7.12 -1.00
N SER A 18 -20.99 -6.87 -0.41
CA SER A 18 -21.32 -7.31 0.95
C SER A 18 -22.81 -7.59 1.09
N THR A 19 -23.16 -8.77 1.60
CA THR A 19 -24.53 -9.10 2.01
C THR A 19 -24.84 -8.65 3.44
N LEU A 20 -23.85 -8.13 4.16
CA LEU A 20 -23.97 -7.68 5.55
C LEU A 20 -24.15 -6.16 5.65
N PHE A 21 -23.64 -5.43 4.66
CA PHE A 21 -23.66 -3.97 4.62
C PHE A 21 -24.17 -3.54 3.24
N SER A 22 -25.38 -2.97 3.21
CA SER A 22 -25.92 -2.31 2.02
C SER A 22 -25.30 -0.92 1.91
N GLY A 23 -24.59 -0.63 0.83
CA GLY A 23 -24.19 0.75 0.55
C GLY A 23 -25.43 1.60 0.34
N THR A 24 -25.52 2.72 1.06
CA THR A 24 -26.61 3.71 0.90
C THR A 24 -26.22 4.87 0.00
N SER A 25 -25.06 4.82 -0.67
CA SER A 25 -24.60 5.88 -1.56
C SER A 25 -25.24 5.78 -2.96
N ASP A 26 -25.53 6.92 -3.57
CA ASP A 26 -26.10 7.06 -4.93
C ASP A 26 -25.22 6.43 -6.03
N GLU A 27 -23.99 6.03 -5.68
CA GLU A 27 -23.00 5.33 -6.50
C GLU A 27 -23.40 3.88 -6.82
N ASN A 28 -24.37 3.33 -6.08
CA ASN A 28 -24.75 1.91 -6.12
C ASN A 28 -25.78 1.64 -7.21
N ALA A 29 -25.47 2.03 -8.44
CA ALA A 29 -26.31 2.00 -9.65
C ALA A 29 -27.17 0.72 -9.84
N GLY A 30 -28.23 0.57 -9.04
CA GLY A 30 -29.15 -0.56 -9.06
C GLY A 30 -28.56 -1.94 -8.75
N LEU A 31 -27.33 -2.04 -8.19
CA LEU A 31 -26.69 -3.33 -7.87
C LEU A 31 -26.86 -3.67 -6.37
N PRO A 32 -27.84 -4.51 -6.00
CA PRO A 32 -28.02 -4.90 -4.61
C PRO A 32 -26.76 -5.60 -4.09
N ASN A 33 -26.29 -5.18 -2.91
CA ASN A 33 -25.09 -5.65 -2.21
C ASN A 33 -23.74 -5.15 -2.74
N TRP A 34 -23.69 -4.33 -3.79
CA TRP A 34 -22.47 -3.61 -4.16
C TRP A 34 -22.46 -2.22 -3.53
N SER A 35 -21.30 -1.80 -3.06
CA SER A 35 -21.09 -0.46 -2.49
C SER A 35 -19.74 0.12 -2.84
N ALA A 36 -19.70 1.34 -3.37
CA ALA A 36 -18.48 2.10 -3.65
C ALA A 36 -18.17 3.11 -2.53
N GLY A 37 -17.05 3.83 -2.65
CA GLY A 37 -16.64 4.85 -1.69
C GLY A 37 -15.94 4.31 -0.43
N TRP A 38 -15.41 3.09 -0.46
CA TRP A 38 -14.72 2.51 0.70
C TRP A 38 -13.22 2.73 0.66
N GLY A 39 -12.63 3.02 1.81
CA GLY A 39 -11.20 3.19 1.97
C GLY A 39 -10.73 2.76 3.36
N GLY A 40 -9.58 3.30 3.74
CA GLY A 40 -8.91 3.00 4.99
C GLY A 40 -7.79 1.98 4.83
N THR A 41 -6.83 2.03 5.76
CA THR A 41 -5.68 1.12 5.79
C THR A 41 -6.09 -0.35 5.98
N SER A 42 -7.32 -0.60 6.43
CA SER A 42 -7.96 -1.93 6.45
C SER A 42 -8.05 -2.58 5.07
N PHE A 43 -8.05 -1.80 3.98
CA PHE A 43 -7.94 -2.32 2.62
C PHE A 43 -6.49 -2.53 2.18
N VAL A 44 -5.55 -1.76 2.73
CA VAL A 44 -4.11 -1.86 2.41
C VAL A 44 -3.51 -3.14 2.99
N ALA A 45 -3.82 -3.48 4.25
CA ALA A 45 -3.29 -4.67 4.91
C ALA A 45 -3.54 -5.99 4.14
N PRO A 46 -4.78 -6.34 3.71
CA PRO A 46 -5.02 -7.55 2.94
C PRO A 46 -4.41 -7.51 1.54
N GLN A 47 -4.28 -6.34 0.90
CA GLN A 47 -3.57 -6.21 -0.37
C GLN A 47 -2.09 -6.54 -0.24
N LEU A 48 -1.41 -6.00 0.78
CA LEU A 48 -0.01 -6.33 1.07
C LEU A 48 0.16 -7.82 1.40
N ASN A 49 -0.80 -8.44 2.11
CA ASN A 49 -0.79 -9.88 2.35
C ASN A 49 -0.90 -10.68 1.02
N GLY A 50 -1.78 -10.27 0.11
CA GLY A 50 -1.90 -10.87 -1.21
C GLY A 50 -0.62 -10.72 -2.05
N ILE A 51 -0.02 -9.53 -2.04
CA ILE A 51 1.28 -9.28 -2.69
C ILE A 51 2.37 -10.18 -2.09
N ALA A 52 2.40 -10.35 -0.77
CA ALA A 52 3.36 -11.23 -0.12
C ALA A 52 3.18 -12.70 -0.53
N ALA A 53 1.94 -13.17 -0.69
CA ALA A 53 1.67 -14.51 -1.21
C ALA A 53 2.15 -14.68 -2.66
N LEU A 54 1.96 -13.67 -3.52
CA LEU A 54 2.46 -13.68 -4.89
C LEU A 54 3.99 -13.70 -4.93
N ILE A 55 4.66 -12.90 -4.10
CA ILE A 55 6.13 -12.90 -4.03
C ILE A 55 6.64 -14.24 -3.50
N ASN A 56 6.01 -14.84 -2.48
CA ASN A 56 6.35 -16.19 -2.01
C ASN A 56 6.24 -17.22 -3.14
N THR A 57 5.21 -17.11 -3.98
CA THR A 57 5.01 -18.00 -5.13
C THR A 57 6.10 -17.81 -6.16
N ALA A 58 6.42 -16.56 -6.53
CA ALA A 58 7.49 -16.24 -7.47
C ALA A 58 8.88 -16.69 -6.98
N ASN A 59 9.12 -16.61 -5.67
CA ASN A 59 10.34 -17.04 -5.02
C ASN A 59 10.46 -18.58 -4.85
N GLY A 60 9.38 -19.32 -5.05
CA GLY A 60 9.33 -20.77 -4.77
C GLY A 60 9.34 -21.13 -3.28
N GLY A 61 9.10 -20.16 -2.40
CA GLY A 61 9.18 -20.33 -0.95
C GLY A 61 8.96 -19.04 -0.17
N ARG A 62 8.77 -19.14 1.14
CA ARG A 62 8.51 -17.98 2.01
C ARG A 62 9.70 -17.02 2.03
N ILE A 63 9.46 -15.74 1.73
CA ILE A 63 10.47 -14.67 1.86
C ILE A 63 10.58 -14.09 3.29
N GLY A 64 9.64 -14.45 4.18
CA GLY A 64 9.74 -14.19 5.62
C GLY A 64 9.48 -12.73 6.00
N PHE A 65 10.20 -12.24 7.01
CA PHE A 65 10.06 -10.89 7.56
C PHE A 65 10.65 -9.85 6.59
N TRP A 66 9.84 -8.86 6.18
CA TRP A 66 10.21 -7.92 5.11
C TRP A 66 11.05 -6.73 5.56
N ASN A 67 10.86 -6.24 6.79
CA ASN A 67 11.30 -4.90 7.17
C ASN A 67 12.80 -4.67 6.89
N PRO A 68 13.74 -5.53 7.31
CA PRO A 68 15.15 -5.31 7.01
C PRO A 68 15.43 -5.17 5.50
N GLN A 69 14.78 -6.01 4.68
CA GLN A 69 14.97 -6.02 3.23
C GLN A 69 14.38 -4.77 2.56
N ILE A 70 13.16 -4.37 2.90
CA ILE A 70 12.51 -3.21 2.25
C ILE A 70 13.22 -1.90 2.59
N TYR A 71 13.75 -1.76 3.81
CA TYR A 71 14.57 -0.58 4.17
C TYR A 71 15.94 -0.61 3.50
N ARG A 72 16.49 -1.79 3.18
CA ARG A 72 17.69 -1.91 2.33
C ARG A 72 17.38 -1.54 0.89
N PHE A 73 16.26 -2.03 0.33
CA PHE A 73 15.83 -1.73 -1.04
C PHE A 73 15.57 -0.24 -1.25
N ALA A 74 14.96 0.43 -0.26
CA ALA A 74 14.65 1.85 -0.31
C ALA A 74 15.88 2.77 -0.47
N GLN A 75 17.05 2.31 -0.07
CA GLN A 75 18.31 3.06 -0.17
C GLN A 75 19.00 2.89 -1.53
N GLN A 76 18.48 2.04 -2.41
CA GLN A 76 19.10 1.76 -3.69
C GLN A 76 18.70 2.78 -4.75
N LYS A 77 19.59 3.02 -5.71
CA LYS A 77 19.32 3.92 -6.85
C LYS A 77 18.10 3.50 -7.67
N ASN A 78 17.88 2.20 -7.79
CA ASN A 78 16.73 1.61 -8.49
C ASN A 78 15.68 1.09 -7.49
N SER A 79 15.46 1.80 -6.38
CA SER A 79 14.51 1.44 -5.33
C SER A 79 13.15 1.00 -5.91
N PRO A 80 12.54 -0.09 -5.39
CA PRO A 80 11.18 -0.48 -5.72
C PRO A 80 10.14 0.34 -4.96
N LEU A 81 10.55 1.27 -4.10
CA LEU A 81 9.69 2.10 -3.28
C LEU A 81 9.71 3.54 -3.80
N ASN A 82 8.55 4.18 -3.82
CA ASN A 82 8.36 5.58 -4.17
C ASN A 82 8.03 6.38 -2.91
N PRO A 83 9.02 7.08 -2.32
CA PRO A 83 8.80 7.91 -1.13
C PRO A 83 7.75 9.00 -1.39
N LEU A 84 6.85 9.19 -0.43
CA LEU A 84 5.91 10.30 -0.42
C LEU A 84 6.48 11.40 0.48
N ASP A 85 7.46 12.14 -0.04
CA ASP A 85 8.34 12.99 0.75
C ASP A 85 7.99 14.49 0.71
N ALA A 86 7.01 14.91 -0.09
CA ALA A 86 6.59 16.31 -0.07
C ALA A 86 5.99 16.72 1.29
N THR A 87 6.27 17.95 1.72
CA THR A 87 5.65 18.54 2.90
C THR A 87 4.27 19.12 2.54
N GLY A 88 3.28 18.90 3.41
CA GLY A 88 1.92 19.39 3.24
C GLY A 88 0.89 18.26 3.24
N THR A 89 -0.35 18.63 2.98
CA THR A 89 -1.51 17.76 3.21
C THR A 89 -1.71 16.63 2.21
N SER A 90 -0.91 16.59 1.15
CA SER A 90 -0.95 15.52 0.16
C SER A 90 -0.19 14.27 0.57
N ASN A 91 0.74 14.37 1.53
CA ASN A 91 1.61 13.29 1.99
C ASN A 91 1.62 13.21 3.52
N ASP A 92 0.44 13.36 4.13
CA ASP A 92 0.29 13.44 5.58
C ASP A 92 -0.60 12.34 6.18
N ASN A 93 -0.70 12.33 7.51
CA ASN A 93 -1.71 11.57 8.25
C ASN A 93 -2.40 12.45 9.31
N LEU A 94 -2.68 13.71 8.97
CA LEU A 94 -3.19 14.78 9.84
C LEU A 94 -2.20 15.33 10.88
N TYR A 95 -1.20 14.54 11.30
CA TYR A 95 -0.25 14.93 12.35
C TYR A 95 1.19 15.03 11.87
N TYR A 96 1.57 14.15 10.96
CA TYR A 96 2.90 14.10 10.36
C TYR A 96 2.79 14.22 8.85
N SER A 97 3.83 14.76 8.22
CA SER A 97 3.94 14.90 6.77
C SER A 97 5.36 14.52 6.31
N GLY A 98 5.50 14.30 5.01
CA GLY A 98 6.80 14.12 4.37
C GLY A 98 7.73 15.32 4.52
N ARG A 99 9.03 15.06 4.35
CA ARG A 99 10.09 16.07 4.25
C ARG A 99 10.87 15.83 2.97
N ALA A 100 10.99 16.86 2.13
CA ALA A 100 11.65 16.74 0.84
C ALA A 100 13.07 16.17 0.96
N GLY A 101 13.40 15.20 0.11
CA GLY A 101 14.69 14.52 0.07
C GLY A 101 14.86 13.42 1.12
N THR A 102 13.80 13.05 1.84
CA THR A 102 13.83 11.93 2.80
C THR A 102 13.14 10.69 2.24
N ILE A 103 13.72 9.51 2.52
CA ILE A 103 13.15 8.24 2.09
C ILE A 103 11.93 7.87 2.96
N TYR A 104 12.03 8.10 4.27
CA TYR A 104 10.98 7.73 5.22
C TYR A 104 10.14 8.94 5.61
N ASN A 105 8.83 8.81 5.42
CA ASN A 105 7.82 9.74 5.89
C ASN A 105 7.05 9.09 7.06
N PRO A 106 6.94 9.71 8.25
CA PRO A 106 6.18 9.14 9.36
C PRO A 106 4.69 8.87 9.03
N ALA A 107 4.09 9.64 8.12
CA ALA A 107 2.71 9.39 7.68
C ALA A 107 2.57 8.13 6.82
N THR A 108 3.53 7.88 5.91
CA THR A 108 3.36 6.95 4.80
C THR A 108 4.46 5.88 4.68
N GLY A 109 5.41 5.86 5.61
CA GLY A 109 6.52 4.91 5.65
C GLY A 109 7.54 5.19 4.55
N LEU A 110 7.96 4.12 3.85
CA LEU A 110 8.79 4.20 2.65
C LEU A 110 8.00 4.61 1.40
N GLY A 111 6.70 4.95 1.56
CA GLY A 111 5.80 5.34 0.49
C GLY A 111 5.15 4.14 -0.20
N THR A 112 4.95 4.23 -1.52
CA THR A 112 4.20 3.22 -2.30
C THR A 112 5.14 2.23 -2.99
N PRO A 113 4.84 0.91 -2.97
CA PRO A 113 5.66 -0.08 -3.65
C PRO A 113 5.31 -0.19 -5.14
N ASP A 114 6.33 -0.21 -5.99
CA ASP A 114 6.27 -0.86 -7.31
C ASP A 114 6.39 -2.37 -7.09
N VAL A 115 5.25 -3.06 -7.15
CA VAL A 115 5.16 -4.50 -6.81
C VAL A 115 6.04 -5.36 -7.72
N ALA A 116 6.18 -5.00 -8.99
CA ALA A 116 7.00 -5.78 -9.93
C ALA A 116 8.49 -5.67 -9.58
N LYS A 117 8.98 -4.45 -9.33
CA LYS A 117 10.37 -4.25 -8.87
C LYS A 117 10.61 -4.84 -7.49
N LEU A 118 9.65 -4.69 -6.57
CA LEU A 118 9.76 -5.27 -5.24
C LEU A 118 9.89 -6.79 -5.30
N THR A 119 9.10 -7.43 -6.16
CA THR A 119 9.20 -8.88 -6.43
C THR A 119 10.59 -9.21 -6.98
N ALA A 120 11.07 -8.47 -7.99
CA ALA A 120 12.39 -8.67 -8.59
C ALA A 120 13.54 -8.54 -7.56
N ASP A 121 13.45 -7.58 -6.64
CA ASP A 121 14.43 -7.36 -5.59
C ASP A 121 14.44 -8.48 -4.54
N PHE A 122 13.27 -9.03 -4.19
CA PHE A 122 13.19 -10.18 -3.29
C PHE A 122 13.75 -11.46 -3.91
N ILE A 123 13.52 -11.71 -5.21
CA ILE A 123 14.00 -12.92 -5.88
C ILE A 123 15.48 -12.84 -6.30
N SER A 124 16.00 -11.65 -6.57
CA SER A 124 17.40 -11.44 -6.96
C SER A 124 18.37 -11.33 -5.77
N GLY A 125 17.85 -11.15 -4.57
CA GLY A 125 18.60 -11.06 -3.32
C GLY A 125 18.93 -12.39 -2.65
N GLN A 126 18.63 -13.53 -3.31
CA GLN A 126 19.16 -14.86 -2.96
C GLN A 126 20.49 -15.09 -3.68
#